data_AF-A0A1S1LGK9-F1
#
_entry.id   AF-A0A1S1LGK9-F1
#
_cell.length_a   1.000
_cell.length_b   1.000
_cell.length_c   1.000
_cell.angle_alpha   90.00
_cell.angle_beta   90.00
_cell.angle_gamma   90.00
#
_symmetry.space_group_name_H-M   'P 1'
#
loop_
_entity.id
_entity.type
_entity.pdbx_description
1 polymer ?
#
loop_
_entity_poly.entity_id
_entity_poly.type
_entity_poly.pdbx_seq_one_letter_code
_entity_poly.pdbx_strand_id
1 'polypeptide(L)'
;MSQLCDHRKYAKIVTVDRHERCAQVSDLTVPVEDHELGKQELGDGLIAEADREREDYLRWLLRFDDDDEDDDDELDGLWTGDPVLGALNRTAVQIQRLQNLTRELVAYAREMPPPSHKYTFEQLAAAARMSVSGVRSCYTVGDISSAAGKLVIGANKRGALADRRWDRARVWRRECPSKAMEEALDKLVTQGEAVAGPPDELRDGKPGSSYAVVEAFSTSARAYLVPNTVLSELLEEELSRRPGLGGAPLRRPRRVASDDMPPF
;
A
#
# COMPACT_ATOMS: atom_id res chain seq x y z
N MET A 1 -12.24 48.12 -45.26
CA MET A 1 -12.95 46.82 -45.29
C MET A 1 -12.58 46.07 -44.03
N SER A 2 -13.33 46.30 -42.94
CA SER A 2 -13.10 45.67 -41.63
C SER A 2 -13.97 44.43 -41.53
N GLN A 3 -13.35 43.24 -41.53
CA GLN A 3 -14.01 41.98 -41.20
C GLN A 3 -14.17 41.90 -39.68
N LEU A 4 -15.35 42.26 -39.20
CA LEU A 4 -15.82 41.84 -37.89
C LEU A 4 -16.13 40.34 -37.96
N CYS A 5 -15.16 39.51 -37.55
CA CYS A 5 -15.42 38.10 -37.25
C CYS A 5 -16.32 38.04 -36.02
N ASP A 6 -17.55 37.64 -36.27
CA ASP A 6 -18.60 37.40 -35.29
C ASP A 6 -18.24 36.15 -34.45
N HIS A 7 -17.53 36.38 -33.34
CA HIS A 7 -17.18 35.33 -32.36
C HIS A 7 -18.34 34.97 -31.41
N ARG A 8 -19.59 35.41 -31.66
CA ARG A 8 -20.77 35.05 -30.83
C ARG A 8 -21.33 33.64 -31.07
N LYS A 9 -20.54 32.73 -31.64
CA LYS A 9 -20.90 31.30 -31.83
C LYS A 9 -20.04 30.34 -31.00
N TYR A 10 -19.51 30.77 -29.85
CA TYR A 10 -19.02 29.79 -28.88
C TYR A 10 -20.18 29.33 -28.02
N ALA A 11 -20.55 28.08 -28.29
CA ALA A 11 -21.38 27.15 -27.56
C ALA A 11 -21.92 27.64 -26.20
N LYS A 12 -23.24 27.53 -26.04
CA LYS A 12 -23.84 27.20 -24.74
C LYS A 12 -23.03 26.03 -24.17
N ILE A 13 -22.13 26.29 -23.23
CA ILE A 13 -21.59 25.23 -22.37
C ILE A 13 -22.81 24.75 -21.61
N VAL A 14 -23.37 23.61 -22.03
CA VAL A 14 -24.37 22.92 -21.23
C VAL A 14 -23.64 22.57 -19.95
N THR A 15 -23.97 23.24 -18.86
CA THR A 15 -23.52 22.87 -17.53
C THR A 15 -24.10 21.49 -17.26
N VAL A 16 -23.28 20.46 -17.49
CA VAL A 16 -23.63 19.08 -17.18
C VAL A 16 -23.83 19.00 -15.69
N ASP A 17 -25.02 18.56 -15.29
CA ASP A 17 -25.38 18.40 -13.89
C ASP A 17 -24.34 17.50 -13.18
N ARG A 18 -24.11 17.76 -11.89
CA ARG A 18 -23.09 17.03 -11.13
C ARG A 18 -23.39 15.53 -11.12
N HIS A 19 -24.65 15.15 -10.96
CA HIS A 19 -25.05 13.76 -10.96
C HIS A 19 -24.66 13.07 -12.28
N GLU A 20 -24.88 13.74 -13.41
CA GLU A 20 -24.50 13.26 -14.73
C GLU A 20 -22.98 13.15 -14.89
N ARG A 21 -22.19 14.10 -14.36
CA ARG A 21 -20.72 13.97 -14.34
C ARG A 21 -20.26 12.78 -13.49
N CYS A 22 -20.86 12.56 -12.33
CA CYS A 22 -20.56 11.40 -11.48
C CYS A 22 -20.95 10.08 -12.16
N ALA A 23 -22.08 10.05 -12.87
CA ALA A 23 -22.53 8.88 -13.63
C ALA A 23 -21.52 8.53 -14.74
N GLN A 24 -21.10 9.53 -15.52
CA GLN A 24 -20.09 9.34 -16.58
C GLN A 24 -18.75 8.83 -16.03
N VAL A 25 -18.30 9.35 -14.88
CA VAL A 25 -17.09 8.83 -14.23
C VAL A 25 -17.30 7.40 -13.73
N SER A 26 -18.46 7.08 -13.17
CA SER A 26 -18.82 5.72 -12.75
C SER A 26 -18.72 4.74 -13.93
N ASP A 27 -19.32 5.07 -15.08
CA ASP A 27 -19.29 4.27 -16.31
C ASP A 27 -17.87 4.05 -16.85
N LEU A 28 -16.96 5.02 -16.66
CA LEU A 28 -15.56 4.87 -17.05
C LEU A 28 -14.77 3.97 -16.09
N THR A 29 -15.11 4.00 -14.81
CA THR A 29 -14.39 3.25 -13.76
C THR A 29 -14.85 1.81 -13.61
N VAL A 30 -16.11 1.54 -13.98
CA VAL A 30 -16.70 0.20 -14.05
C VAL A 30 -17.13 0.00 -15.51
N PRO A 31 -16.20 -0.41 -16.39
CA PRO A 31 -16.43 -0.44 -17.82
C PRO A 31 -17.44 -1.53 -18.21
N VAL A 32 -18.23 -1.23 -19.25
CA VAL A 32 -19.14 -2.19 -19.88
C VAL A 32 -18.35 -3.33 -20.49
N GLU A 33 -18.58 -4.55 -20.01
CA GLU A 33 -17.89 -5.75 -20.46
C GLU A 33 -18.52 -6.37 -21.72
N ASP A 34 -17.79 -7.26 -22.42
CA ASP A 34 -18.24 -7.84 -23.69
C ASP A 34 -19.58 -8.60 -23.61
N HIS A 35 -19.95 -9.11 -22.43
CA HIS A 35 -21.23 -9.78 -22.21
C HIS A 35 -22.41 -8.80 -22.13
N GLU A 36 -22.22 -7.62 -21.55
CA GLU A 36 -23.23 -6.55 -21.56
C GLU A 36 -23.49 -6.02 -22.97
N LEU A 37 -22.51 -6.17 -23.87
CA LEU A 37 -22.63 -5.82 -25.28
C LEU A 37 -23.30 -6.92 -26.13
N GLY A 38 -23.77 -8.01 -25.52
CA GLY A 38 -24.38 -9.14 -26.23
C GLY A 38 -23.41 -9.93 -27.11
N LYS A 39 -22.09 -9.76 -26.92
CA LYS A 39 -21.07 -10.50 -27.68
C LYS A 39 -20.76 -11.88 -27.09
N GLN A 40 -21.21 -12.11 -25.85
CA GLN A 40 -21.17 -13.40 -25.18
C GLN A 40 -22.52 -13.66 -24.52
N GLU A 41 -23.08 -14.85 -24.70
CA GLU A 41 -24.26 -15.31 -23.96
C GLU A 41 -23.85 -15.67 -22.52
N LEU A 42 -23.52 -14.65 -21.74
CA LEU A 42 -23.38 -14.71 -20.30
C LEU A 42 -24.65 -14.10 -19.70
N GLY A 43 -25.23 -14.80 -18.71
CA GLY A 43 -26.61 -14.54 -18.28
C GLY A 43 -26.83 -13.19 -17.59
N ASP A 44 -28.09 -12.73 -17.60
CA ASP A 44 -28.60 -11.49 -16.99
C ASP A 44 -28.08 -11.18 -15.58
N GLY A 45 -27.66 -12.20 -14.83
CA GLY A 45 -27.07 -12.06 -13.50
C GLY A 45 -25.74 -11.30 -13.47
N LEU A 46 -24.89 -11.44 -14.50
CA LEU A 46 -23.60 -10.73 -14.56
C LEU A 46 -23.80 -9.25 -14.92
N ILE A 47 -24.74 -8.96 -15.81
CA ILE A 47 -25.15 -7.59 -16.14
C ILE A 47 -25.69 -6.89 -14.88
N ALA A 48 -26.56 -7.57 -14.12
CA ALA A 48 -27.09 -7.04 -12.87
C ALA A 48 -26.03 -6.83 -11.76
N GLU A 49 -24.92 -7.58 -11.80
CA GLU A 49 -23.78 -7.38 -10.88
C GLU A 49 -22.99 -6.14 -11.28
N ALA A 50 -22.64 -5.98 -12.56
CA ALA A 50 -21.95 -4.80 -13.09
C ALA A 50 -22.77 -3.51 -12.88
N ASP A 51 -24.10 -3.56 -13.07
CA ASP A 51 -24.99 -2.44 -12.78
C ASP A 51 -24.98 -2.04 -11.31
N ARG A 52 -24.94 -3.03 -10.40
CA ARG A 52 -24.84 -2.77 -8.95
C ARG A 52 -23.50 -2.13 -8.60
N GLU A 53 -22.41 -2.59 -9.21
CA GLU A 53 -21.08 -1.99 -9.01
C GLU A 53 -21.03 -0.54 -9.49
N ARG A 54 -21.61 -0.24 -10.66
CA ARG A 54 -21.77 1.13 -11.17
C ARG A 54 -22.60 2.01 -10.24
N GLU A 55 -23.71 1.50 -9.71
CA GLU A 55 -24.56 2.24 -8.79
C GLU A 55 -23.82 2.53 -7.47
N ASP A 56 -23.09 1.55 -6.93
CA ASP A 56 -22.29 1.72 -5.71
C ASP A 56 -21.15 2.73 -5.89
N TYR A 57 -20.50 2.75 -7.05
CA TYR A 57 -19.45 3.73 -7.37
C TYR A 57 -20.03 5.13 -7.55
N LEU A 58 -21.16 5.28 -8.25
CA LEU A 58 -21.88 6.53 -8.37
C LEU A 58 -22.27 7.08 -6.99
N ARG A 59 -22.82 6.23 -6.12
CA ARG A 59 -23.18 6.60 -4.75
C ARG A 59 -21.96 7.02 -3.95
N TRP A 60 -20.79 6.43 -4.19
CA TRP A 60 -19.54 6.86 -3.54
C TRP A 60 -19.08 8.24 -4.02
N LEU A 61 -19.13 8.53 -5.32
CA LEU A 61 -18.78 9.85 -5.87
C LEU A 61 -19.68 10.97 -5.34
N LEU A 62 -20.98 10.68 -5.21
CA LEU A 62 -21.97 11.65 -4.73
C LEU A 62 -21.84 11.97 -3.23
N ARG A 63 -21.12 11.16 -2.42
CA ARG A 63 -20.92 11.44 -0.98
C ARG A 63 -20.03 12.63 -0.69
N PHE A 64 -19.22 13.08 -1.65
CA PHE A 64 -18.29 14.20 -1.49
C PHE A 64 -18.90 15.52 -1.97
N ASP A 65 -20.24 15.63 -1.94
CA ASP A 65 -20.98 16.84 -2.34
C ASP A 65 -21.58 17.60 -1.15
N ASP A 66 -21.60 16.98 0.04
CA ASP A 66 -22.19 17.58 1.23
C ASP A 66 -21.07 18.03 2.19
N ASP A 67 -21.07 19.34 2.47
CA ASP A 67 -20.33 20.06 3.52
C ASP A 67 -18.86 20.41 3.23
N ASP A 68 -18.63 21.65 2.76
CA ASP A 68 -17.56 22.55 3.21
C ASP A 68 -18.01 24.01 2.90
N GLU A 69 -19.15 24.42 3.45
CA GLU A 69 -19.48 25.86 3.56
C GLU A 69 -18.78 26.53 4.76
N ASP A 70 -17.98 25.81 5.57
CA ASP A 70 -17.50 26.27 6.88
C ASP A 70 -16.05 25.85 7.27
N ASP A 71 -15.12 25.54 6.35
CA ASP A 71 -13.70 25.32 6.73
C ASP A 71 -12.71 26.24 5.97
N ASP A 72 -12.19 27.22 6.72
CA ASP A 72 -11.21 28.26 6.36
C ASP A 72 -9.77 27.70 6.13
N ASP A 73 -9.61 26.44 5.74
CA ASP A 73 -8.30 25.83 5.43
C ASP A 73 -8.01 25.90 3.92
N GLU A 74 -7.50 27.07 3.50
CA GLU A 74 -7.22 27.55 2.14
C GLU A 74 -6.25 26.67 1.28
N LEU A 75 -5.91 25.46 1.72
CA LEU A 75 -4.97 24.55 1.04
C LEU A 75 -5.47 23.10 0.85
N ASP A 76 -6.55 22.67 1.51
CA ASP A 76 -7.15 21.32 1.30
C ASP A 76 -8.40 21.36 0.38
N GLY A 77 -8.99 22.55 0.18
CA GLY A 77 -10.25 22.76 -0.54
C GLY A 77 -10.19 22.82 -2.08
N LEU A 78 -9.03 22.60 -2.72
CA LEU A 78 -8.95 22.81 -4.18
C LEU A 78 -9.56 21.65 -4.99
N TRP A 79 -9.65 20.45 -4.42
CA TRP A 79 -10.04 19.22 -5.13
C TRP A 79 -11.30 18.54 -4.54
N THR A 80 -11.83 19.08 -3.44
CA THR A 80 -13.02 18.56 -2.77
C THR A 80 -14.21 18.65 -3.72
N GLY A 81 -14.82 17.49 -3.98
CA GLY A 81 -16.01 17.39 -4.81
C GLY A 81 -15.81 17.23 -6.31
N ASP A 82 -14.62 17.27 -6.92
CA ASP A 82 -14.51 16.91 -8.36
C ASP A 82 -14.54 15.37 -8.54
N PRO A 83 -15.53 14.80 -9.27
CA PRO A 83 -15.66 13.35 -9.39
C PRO A 83 -14.51 12.69 -10.16
N VAL A 84 -13.90 13.39 -11.12
CA VAL A 84 -12.75 12.87 -11.89
C VAL A 84 -11.52 12.84 -11.00
N LEU A 85 -11.25 13.91 -10.25
CA LEU A 85 -10.11 13.95 -9.33
C LEU A 85 -10.26 12.93 -8.21
N GLY A 86 -11.47 12.75 -7.67
CA GLY A 86 -11.79 11.71 -6.70
C GLY A 86 -11.49 10.30 -7.25
N ALA A 87 -11.96 10.01 -8.46
CA ALA A 87 -11.69 8.73 -9.13
C ALA A 87 -10.20 8.50 -9.42
N LEU A 88 -9.47 9.52 -9.86
CA LEU A 88 -8.02 9.46 -10.09
C LEU A 88 -7.26 9.21 -8.79
N ASN A 89 -7.62 9.89 -7.70
CA ASN A 89 -7.01 9.68 -6.39
C ASN A 89 -7.25 8.23 -5.89
N ARG A 90 -8.49 7.74 -6.00
CA ARG A 90 -8.81 6.35 -5.65
C ARG A 90 -8.01 5.35 -6.48
N THR A 91 -7.90 5.59 -7.78
CA THR A 91 -7.10 4.76 -8.71
C THR A 91 -5.63 4.80 -8.33
N ALA A 92 -5.07 5.97 -8.00
CA ALA A 92 -3.69 6.11 -7.57
C ALA A 92 -3.42 5.34 -6.27
N VAL A 93 -4.33 5.39 -5.29
CA VAL A 93 -4.25 4.58 -4.05
C VAL A 93 -4.28 3.09 -4.36
N GLN A 94 -5.14 2.64 -5.28
CA GLN A 94 -5.17 1.23 -5.70
C GLN A 94 -3.87 0.81 -6.39
N ILE A 95 -3.34 1.63 -7.29
CA ILE A 95 -2.04 1.39 -7.93
C ILE A 95 -0.94 1.28 -6.87
N GLN A 96 -0.90 2.18 -5.89
CA GLN A 96 0.09 2.14 -4.82
C GLN A 96 -0.04 0.86 -3.99
N ARG A 97 -1.26 0.42 -3.67
CA ARG A 97 -1.51 -0.85 -2.96
C ARG A 97 -1.01 -2.06 -3.75
N LEU A 98 -1.27 -2.10 -5.06
CA LEU A 98 -0.78 -3.16 -5.94
C LEU A 98 0.74 -3.16 -6.10
N GLN A 99 1.37 -1.97 -6.13
CA GLN A 99 2.82 -1.84 -6.13
C GLN A 99 3.42 -2.36 -4.82
N ASN A 100 2.85 -2.02 -3.67
CA ASN A 100 3.29 -2.53 -2.37
C ASN A 100 3.14 -4.06 -2.32
N LEU A 101 2.02 -4.60 -2.79
CA LEU A 101 1.82 -6.06 -2.88
C LEU A 101 2.87 -6.72 -3.78
N THR A 102 3.20 -6.11 -4.93
CA THR A 102 4.27 -6.61 -5.81
C THR A 102 5.61 -6.69 -5.06
N ARG A 103 5.99 -5.67 -4.29
CA ARG A 103 7.23 -5.66 -3.50
C ARG A 103 7.24 -6.74 -2.43
N GLU A 104 6.14 -6.92 -1.70
CA GLU A 104 5.99 -7.99 -0.70
C GLU A 104 6.09 -9.39 -1.32
N LEU A 105 5.51 -9.60 -2.50
CA LEU A 105 5.61 -10.87 -3.23
C LEU A 105 7.04 -11.15 -3.68
N VAL A 106 7.76 -10.13 -4.16
CA VAL A 106 9.18 -10.25 -4.49
C VAL A 106 10.00 -10.56 -3.24
N ALA A 107 9.74 -9.86 -2.12
CA ALA A 107 10.39 -10.10 -0.83
C ALA A 107 10.18 -11.54 -0.36
N TYR A 108 8.94 -12.04 -0.42
CA TYR A 108 8.62 -13.43 -0.12
C TYR A 108 9.41 -14.41 -1.00
N ALA A 109 9.37 -14.22 -2.32
CA ALA A 109 10.03 -15.10 -3.27
C ALA A 109 11.57 -15.16 -3.07
N ARG A 110 12.15 -14.06 -2.60
CA ARG A 110 13.59 -13.93 -2.36
C ARG A 110 14.03 -14.48 -1.03
N GLU A 111 13.32 -14.14 0.04
CA GLU A 111 13.78 -14.31 1.42
C GLU A 111 13.08 -15.46 2.14
N MET A 112 11.88 -15.83 1.68
CA MET A 112 11.06 -16.89 2.26
C MET A 112 10.51 -17.87 1.20
N PRO A 113 11.28 -18.26 0.16
CA PRO A 113 10.75 -19.19 -0.83
C PRO A 113 10.46 -20.56 -0.20
N PRO A 114 9.49 -21.31 -0.73
CA PRO A 114 9.22 -22.66 -0.25
C PRO A 114 10.47 -23.54 -0.45
N PRO A 115 10.74 -24.51 0.45
CA PRO A 115 12.01 -25.24 0.46
C PRO A 115 12.40 -25.91 -0.86
N SER A 116 11.41 -26.32 -1.65
CA SER A 116 11.56 -27.03 -2.92
C SER A 116 11.65 -26.11 -4.14
N HIS A 117 11.60 -24.80 -3.98
CA HIS A 117 11.55 -23.87 -5.12
C HIS A 117 12.45 -22.66 -4.89
N LYS A 118 13.16 -22.25 -5.94
CA LYS A 118 13.94 -21.01 -5.96
C LYS A 118 13.57 -20.24 -7.20
N TYR A 119 13.18 -18.99 -7.02
CA TYR A 119 12.87 -18.10 -8.12
C TYR A 119 14.15 -17.44 -8.64
N THR A 120 14.35 -17.42 -9.96
CA THR A 120 15.44 -16.65 -10.56
C THR A 120 15.05 -15.17 -10.67
N PHE A 121 16.05 -14.30 -10.76
CA PHE A 121 15.77 -12.87 -10.93
C PHE A 121 15.04 -12.57 -12.23
N GLU A 122 15.30 -13.34 -13.29
CA GLU A 122 14.65 -13.20 -14.59
C GLU A 122 13.17 -13.56 -14.52
N GLN A 123 12.82 -14.63 -13.79
CA GLN A 123 11.43 -15.01 -13.55
C GLN A 123 10.68 -13.92 -12.79
N LEU A 124 11.28 -13.40 -11.72
CA LEU A 124 10.69 -12.33 -10.92
C LEU A 124 10.57 -11.02 -11.71
N ALA A 125 11.59 -10.68 -12.51
CA ALA A 125 11.60 -9.49 -13.36
C ALA A 125 10.49 -9.54 -14.41
N ALA A 126 10.35 -10.68 -15.10
CA ALA A 126 9.28 -10.89 -16.06
C ALA A 126 7.89 -10.81 -15.41
N ALA A 127 7.69 -11.49 -14.28
CA ALA A 127 6.40 -11.53 -13.59
C ALA A 127 6.01 -10.16 -13.00
N ALA A 128 6.96 -9.43 -12.41
CA ALA A 128 6.72 -8.12 -11.83
C ALA A 128 6.73 -6.98 -12.86
N ARG A 129 7.02 -7.27 -14.14
CA ARG A 129 7.26 -6.27 -15.20
C ARG A 129 8.33 -5.24 -14.80
N MET A 130 9.40 -5.73 -14.19
CA MET A 130 10.55 -4.92 -13.74
C MET A 130 11.82 -5.35 -14.45
N SER A 131 12.85 -4.52 -14.42
CA SER A 131 14.19 -4.98 -14.80
C SER A 131 14.77 -5.89 -13.71
N VAL A 132 15.73 -6.76 -14.07
CA VAL A 132 16.47 -7.59 -13.09
C VAL A 132 17.14 -6.73 -12.02
N SER A 133 17.69 -5.58 -12.40
CA SER A 133 18.25 -4.61 -11.45
C SER A 133 17.16 -4.05 -10.52
N GLY A 134 15.99 -3.72 -11.07
CA GLY A 134 14.84 -3.26 -10.30
C GLY A 134 14.38 -4.30 -9.26
N VAL A 135 14.30 -5.58 -9.62
CA VAL A 135 13.94 -6.65 -8.68
C VAL A 135 14.92 -6.76 -7.51
N ARG A 136 16.21 -6.48 -7.73
CA ARG A 136 17.23 -6.55 -6.68
C ARG A 136 17.06 -5.47 -5.60
N SER A 137 16.43 -4.35 -5.94
CA SER A 137 16.33 -3.17 -5.05
C SER A 137 14.91 -2.73 -4.76
N CYS A 138 13.88 -3.41 -5.28
CA CYS A 138 12.51 -2.93 -5.19
C CYS A 138 11.84 -3.14 -3.83
N TYR A 139 12.36 -4.04 -3.00
CA TYR A 139 11.79 -4.37 -1.71
C TYR A 139 12.77 -4.06 -0.56
N THR A 140 12.19 -3.75 0.58
CA THR A 140 12.86 -3.42 1.84
C THR A 140 12.65 -4.56 2.84
N VAL A 141 13.33 -4.52 3.99
CA VAL A 141 13.03 -5.47 5.07
C VAL A 141 11.61 -5.28 5.62
N GLY A 142 11.02 -4.10 5.43
CA GLY A 142 9.64 -3.81 5.83
C GLY A 142 8.68 -4.64 4.98
N ASP A 143 8.98 -4.77 3.69
CA ASP A 143 8.24 -5.66 2.79
C ASP A 143 8.45 -7.15 3.16
N ILE A 144 9.66 -7.54 3.60
CA ILE A 144 9.93 -8.90 4.12
C ILE A 144 9.08 -9.17 5.37
N SER A 145 9.10 -8.24 6.34
CA SER A 145 8.37 -8.36 7.60
C SER A 145 6.86 -8.34 7.39
N SER A 146 6.36 -7.44 6.53
CA SER A 146 4.95 -7.40 6.13
C SER A 146 4.51 -8.72 5.50
N ALA A 147 5.29 -9.24 4.54
CA ALA A 147 5.02 -10.53 3.91
C ALA A 147 5.02 -11.66 4.95
N ALA A 148 6.02 -11.72 5.83
CA ALA A 148 6.12 -12.71 6.89
C ALA A 148 4.91 -12.65 7.84
N GLY A 149 4.52 -11.45 8.26
CA GLY A 149 3.36 -11.20 9.11
C GLY A 149 2.06 -11.68 8.48
N LYS A 150 1.80 -11.31 7.22
CA LYS A 150 0.63 -11.74 6.45
C LYS A 150 0.57 -13.27 6.31
N LEU A 151 1.70 -13.91 6.05
CA LEU A 151 1.78 -15.37 5.95
C LEU A 151 1.48 -16.06 7.29
N VAL A 152 2.01 -15.56 8.40
CA VAL A 152 1.73 -16.11 9.73
C VAL A 152 0.27 -15.94 10.12
N ILE A 153 -0.32 -14.75 9.89
CA ILE A 153 -1.74 -14.50 10.13
C ILE A 153 -2.61 -15.44 9.28
N GLY A 154 -2.28 -15.56 7.98
CA GLY A 154 -2.99 -16.45 7.07
C GLY A 154 -2.86 -17.92 7.47
N ALA A 155 -1.68 -18.37 7.88
CA ALA A 155 -1.46 -19.73 8.37
C ALA A 155 -2.27 -20.00 9.64
N ASN A 156 -2.33 -19.05 10.57
CA ASN A 156 -3.15 -19.15 11.78
C ASN A 156 -4.64 -19.31 11.45
N LYS A 157 -5.17 -18.45 10.56
CA LYS A 157 -6.57 -18.51 10.11
C LYS A 157 -6.95 -19.85 9.46
N ARG A 158 -5.99 -20.55 8.84
CA ARG A 158 -6.20 -21.85 8.19
C ARG A 158 -5.80 -23.05 9.04
N GLY A 159 -5.39 -22.86 10.31
CA GLY A 159 -4.91 -23.94 11.16
C GLY A 159 -3.56 -24.56 10.73
N ALA A 160 -2.79 -23.86 9.90
CA ALA A 160 -1.52 -24.34 9.33
C ALA A 160 -0.28 -23.81 10.08
N LEU A 161 -0.44 -23.35 11.32
CA LEU A 161 0.66 -22.73 12.07
C LEU A 161 1.84 -23.69 12.33
N ALA A 162 1.59 -24.99 12.43
CA ALA A 162 2.61 -26.02 12.64
C ALA A 162 3.35 -26.42 11.34
N ASP A 163 2.92 -25.94 10.16
CA ASP A 163 3.59 -26.28 8.91
C ASP A 163 5.00 -25.66 8.89
N ARG A 164 6.00 -26.52 8.67
CA ARG A 164 7.43 -26.18 8.61
C ARG A 164 7.77 -25.26 7.45
N ARG A 165 6.94 -25.22 6.39
CA ARG A 165 7.13 -24.28 5.27
C ARG A 165 7.08 -22.82 5.73
N TRP A 166 6.40 -22.54 6.85
CA TRP A 166 6.31 -21.19 7.41
C TRP A 166 7.37 -20.91 8.48
N ASP A 167 8.31 -21.83 8.76
CA ASP A 167 9.39 -21.60 9.72
C ASP A 167 10.18 -20.35 9.38
N ARG A 168 10.52 -20.15 8.10
CA ARG A 168 11.29 -18.98 7.67
C ARG A 168 10.54 -17.66 7.86
N ALA A 169 9.22 -17.66 7.66
CA ALA A 169 8.39 -16.49 7.96
C ALA A 169 8.27 -16.24 9.46
N ARG A 170 8.22 -17.29 10.29
CA ARG A 170 8.27 -17.15 11.74
C ARG A 170 9.62 -16.63 12.21
N VAL A 171 10.71 -17.09 11.62
CA VAL A 171 12.08 -16.67 11.91
C VAL A 171 12.27 -15.20 11.56
N TRP A 172 11.87 -14.77 10.36
CA TRP A 172 11.92 -13.35 9.98
C TRP A 172 11.10 -12.43 10.88
N ARG A 173 9.96 -12.92 11.42
CA ARG A 173 9.19 -12.17 12.41
C ARG A 173 9.91 -12.04 13.76
N ARG A 174 10.84 -12.95 14.05
CA ARG A 174 11.46 -13.14 15.35
C ARG A 174 12.93 -12.76 15.38
N GLU A 175 13.61 -12.53 14.27
CA GLU A 175 15.03 -12.19 14.28
C GLU A 175 15.23 -10.69 14.11
N CYS A 176 16.07 -10.12 14.97
CA CYS A 176 16.55 -8.77 14.78
C CYS A 176 17.50 -8.75 13.55
N PRO A 177 17.19 -7.99 12.48
CA PRO A 177 17.92 -8.03 11.21
C PRO A 177 19.24 -7.24 11.22
N SER A 178 19.57 -6.55 12.31
CA SER A 178 20.84 -5.81 12.46
C SER A 178 21.13 -5.42 13.90
N LYS A 179 22.44 -5.20 14.14
CA LYS A 179 22.93 -4.58 15.37
C LYS A 179 22.30 -3.22 15.69
N ALA A 180 22.04 -2.36 14.69
CA ALA A 180 21.38 -1.07 14.91
C ALA A 180 19.95 -1.22 15.46
N MET A 181 19.19 -2.19 14.96
CA MET A 181 17.87 -2.50 15.48
C MET A 181 17.96 -3.14 16.88
N GLU A 182 18.99 -3.94 17.16
CA GLU A 182 19.24 -4.45 18.51
C GLU A 182 19.55 -3.31 19.50
N GLU A 183 20.36 -2.33 19.12
CA GLU A 183 20.65 -1.13 19.91
C GLU A 183 19.37 -0.30 20.16
N ALA A 184 18.48 -0.22 19.17
CA ALA A 184 17.20 0.46 19.31
C ALA A 184 16.23 -0.32 20.22
N LEU A 185 16.21 -1.66 20.16
CA LEU A 185 15.48 -2.51 21.10
C LEU A 185 16.02 -2.37 22.53
N ASP A 186 17.34 -2.27 22.70
CA ASP A 186 17.97 -1.98 24.00
C ASP A 186 17.52 -0.62 24.57
N LYS A 187 17.37 0.38 23.69
CA LYS A 187 16.83 1.69 24.08
C LYS A 187 15.38 1.58 24.57
N LEU A 188 14.53 0.81 23.87
CA LEU A 188 13.14 0.56 24.29
C LEU A 188 13.05 -0.18 25.63
N VAL A 189 13.96 -1.12 25.88
CA VAL A 189 14.06 -1.80 27.19
C VAL A 189 14.41 -0.79 28.28
N THR A 190 15.35 0.12 28.01
CA THR A 190 15.73 1.17 28.97
C THR A 190 14.59 2.15 29.24
N GLN A 191 13.72 2.38 28.25
CA GLN A 191 12.52 3.22 28.38
C GLN A 191 11.34 2.49 29.05
N GLY A 192 11.45 1.18 29.30
CA GLY A 192 10.39 0.37 29.89
C GLY A 192 9.29 -0.06 28.91
N GLU A 193 9.50 0.13 27.61
CA GLU A 193 8.54 -0.20 26.54
C GLU A 193 8.73 -1.63 26.00
N ALA A 194 9.86 -2.26 26.31
CA ALA A 194 10.18 -3.64 25.97
C ALA A 194 10.82 -4.37 27.16
N VAL A 195 10.76 -5.71 27.14
CA VAL A 195 11.40 -6.55 28.16
C VAL A 195 12.47 -7.43 27.49
N ALA A 196 13.72 -7.37 27.97
CA ALA A 196 14.77 -8.26 27.51
C ALA A 196 14.88 -9.51 28.42
N GLY A 197 15.14 -10.66 27.82
CA GLY A 197 15.34 -11.91 28.57
C GLY A 197 15.73 -13.09 27.66
N PRO A 198 15.94 -14.28 28.24
CA PRO A 198 16.13 -15.50 27.47
C PRO A 198 14.91 -15.78 26.58
N PRO A 199 15.08 -16.23 25.32
CA PRO A 199 13.97 -16.46 24.40
C PRO A 199 12.92 -17.43 24.95
N ASP A 200 13.37 -18.49 25.63
CA ASP A 200 12.49 -19.53 26.17
C ASP A 200 11.62 -18.99 27.32
N GLU A 201 12.20 -18.20 28.23
CA GLU A 201 11.46 -17.57 29.33
C GLU A 201 10.40 -16.58 28.82
N LEU A 202 10.75 -15.76 27.82
CA LEU A 202 9.81 -14.81 27.22
C LEU A 202 8.67 -15.52 26.46
N ARG A 203 8.91 -16.72 25.92
CA ARG A 203 7.90 -17.53 25.23
C ARG A 203 7.01 -18.28 26.21
N ASP A 204 7.59 -18.81 27.28
CA ASP A 204 6.87 -19.55 28.33
C ASP A 204 5.91 -18.66 29.11
N GLY A 205 6.22 -17.35 29.18
CA GLY A 205 5.28 -16.33 29.65
C GLY A 205 3.98 -16.22 28.85
N LYS A 206 3.83 -16.97 27.74
CA LYS A 206 2.67 -16.95 26.82
C LYS A 206 2.25 -15.52 26.47
N PRO A 207 3.15 -14.73 25.87
CA PRO A 207 2.84 -13.36 25.52
C PRO A 207 1.61 -13.31 24.63
N GLY A 208 0.70 -12.38 24.94
CA GLY A 208 -0.52 -12.20 24.17
C GLY A 208 -0.23 -11.88 22.70
N SER A 209 -1.22 -12.07 21.83
CA SER A 209 -1.06 -11.84 20.38
C SER A 209 -0.66 -10.40 20.00
N SER A 210 -0.78 -9.46 20.94
CA SER A 210 -0.36 -8.05 20.81
C SER A 210 1.16 -7.85 20.95
N TYR A 211 1.92 -8.87 21.34
CA TYR A 211 3.36 -8.80 21.53
C TYR A 211 4.11 -9.73 20.56
N ALA A 212 5.37 -9.39 20.30
CA ALA A 212 6.31 -10.20 19.57
C ALA A 212 7.55 -10.45 20.42
N VAL A 213 8.10 -11.66 20.32
CA VAL A 213 9.42 -12.00 20.85
C VAL A 213 10.42 -11.90 19.71
N VAL A 214 11.38 -10.99 19.83
CA VAL A 214 12.43 -10.70 18.85
C VAL A 214 13.78 -11.12 19.43
N GLU A 215 14.40 -12.16 18.90
CA GLU A 215 15.75 -12.60 19.22
C GLU A 215 16.79 -11.55 18.81
N ALA A 216 17.79 -11.36 19.65
CA ALA A 216 18.86 -10.41 19.45
C ALA A 216 19.73 -10.78 18.24
N PHE A 217 20.30 -9.78 17.56
CA PHE A 217 21.16 -10.00 16.41
C PHE A 217 22.52 -10.56 16.83
N SER A 218 23.05 -10.08 17.95
CA SER A 218 24.39 -10.41 18.45
C SER A 218 24.48 -11.80 19.10
N THR A 219 23.37 -12.37 19.56
CA THR A 219 23.35 -13.62 20.31
C THR A 219 21.98 -14.28 20.31
N SER A 220 21.95 -15.61 20.23
CA SER A 220 20.72 -16.41 20.39
C SER A 220 20.28 -16.57 21.84
N ALA A 221 21.12 -16.19 22.81
CA ALA A 221 20.80 -16.29 24.24
C ALA A 221 19.89 -15.15 24.75
N ARG A 222 19.57 -14.18 23.90
CA ARG A 222 18.83 -12.97 24.27
C ARG A 222 17.71 -12.69 23.28
N ALA A 223 16.57 -12.27 23.80
CA ALA A 223 15.44 -11.79 23.03
C ALA A 223 14.75 -10.61 23.74
N TYR A 224 13.85 -9.97 23.01
CA TYR A 224 13.09 -8.80 23.40
C TYR A 224 11.60 -9.11 23.24
N LEU A 225 10.80 -8.91 24.28
CA LEU A 225 9.36 -8.90 24.21
C LEU A 225 8.90 -7.45 23.96
N VAL A 226 8.30 -7.21 22.80
CA VAL A 226 7.96 -5.87 22.32
C VAL A 226 6.49 -5.86 21.87
N PRO A 227 5.71 -4.82 22.18
CA PRO A 227 4.40 -4.64 21.56
C PRO A 227 4.51 -4.59 20.02
N ASN A 228 3.59 -5.25 19.31
CA ASN A 228 3.64 -5.29 17.84
C ASN A 228 3.58 -3.87 17.21
N THR A 229 2.88 -2.93 17.84
CA THR A 229 2.80 -1.52 17.36
C THR A 229 4.16 -0.85 17.37
N VAL A 230 4.86 -0.94 18.51
CA VAL A 230 6.21 -0.39 18.70
C VAL A 230 7.21 -1.09 17.78
N LEU A 231 7.10 -2.41 17.62
CA LEU A 231 7.97 -3.17 16.71
C LEU A 231 7.77 -2.73 15.25
N SER A 232 6.53 -2.47 14.82
CA SER A 232 6.24 -1.97 13.47
C SER A 232 6.86 -0.58 13.24
N GLU A 233 6.69 0.35 14.17
CA GLU A 233 7.29 1.69 14.10
C GLU A 233 8.83 1.63 14.07
N LEU A 234 9.42 0.81 14.94
CA LEU A 234 10.87 0.62 15.00
C LEU A 234 11.42 0.04 13.69
N LEU A 235 10.71 -0.94 13.11
CA LEU A 235 11.08 -1.49 11.82
C LEU A 235 11.00 -0.42 10.74
N GLU A 236 9.96 0.40 10.68
CA GLU A 236 9.87 1.49 9.71
C GLU A 236 11.04 2.49 9.86
N GLU A 237 11.39 2.87 11.09
CA GLU A 237 12.49 3.80 11.39
C GLU A 237 13.86 3.22 11.01
N GLU A 238 14.18 2.00 11.44
CA GLU A 238 15.48 1.37 11.17
C GLU A 238 15.68 1.08 9.68
N LEU A 239 14.59 0.94 8.93
CA LEU A 239 14.63 0.73 7.48
C LEU A 239 14.75 2.02 6.68
N SER A 240 14.30 3.13 7.23
CA SER A 240 14.59 4.46 6.67
C SER A 240 16.10 4.80 6.71
N ARG A 241 16.86 4.17 7.61
CA ARG A 241 18.27 4.50 7.91
C ARG A 241 19.30 3.75 7.06
N ARG A 242 18.95 2.67 6.35
CA ARG A 242 19.94 1.84 5.63
C ARG A 242 20.35 2.45 4.27
N PRO A 243 21.64 2.81 4.06
CA PRO A 243 22.12 3.27 2.76
C PRO A 243 22.14 2.12 1.76
N GLY A 244 21.52 2.29 0.59
CA GLY A 244 21.44 1.27 -0.47
C GLY A 244 20.17 0.40 -0.46
N LEU A 245 19.32 0.57 0.55
CA LEU A 245 17.93 0.07 0.63
C LEU A 245 16.92 1.20 0.79
N GLY A 246 17.40 2.44 0.96
CA GLY A 246 16.62 3.62 0.65
C GLY A 246 16.15 3.50 -0.78
N GLY A 247 14.84 3.30 -0.97
CA GLY A 247 14.22 3.60 -2.25
C GLY A 247 14.81 4.91 -2.74
N ALA A 248 15.08 5.00 -4.05
CA ALA A 248 15.25 6.29 -4.69
C ALA A 248 14.25 7.23 -4.01
N PRO A 249 14.72 8.34 -3.39
CA PRO A 249 13.86 9.14 -2.55
C PRO A 249 12.57 9.29 -3.33
N LEU A 250 11.44 8.85 -2.76
CA LEU A 250 10.15 9.30 -3.24
C LEU A 250 10.38 10.77 -3.47
N ARG A 251 10.40 11.19 -4.76
CA ARG A 251 10.70 12.57 -5.10
C ARG A 251 9.78 13.33 -4.17
N ARG A 252 10.35 14.00 -3.15
CA ARG A 252 9.60 14.99 -2.40
C ARG A 252 8.96 15.81 -3.51
N PRO A 253 7.63 15.93 -3.58
CA PRO A 253 7.04 16.88 -4.50
C PRO A 253 7.85 18.15 -4.30
N ARG A 254 8.53 18.54 -5.38
CA ARG A 254 9.48 19.63 -5.36
C ARG A 254 8.66 20.77 -4.77
N ARG A 255 8.96 21.22 -3.55
CA ARG A 255 8.46 22.51 -3.09
C ARG A 255 8.90 23.45 -4.19
N VAL A 256 7.94 23.89 -4.98
CA VAL A 256 8.14 24.96 -5.94
C VAL A 256 8.58 26.10 -5.04
N ALA A 257 9.85 26.47 -5.15
CA ALA A 257 10.28 27.73 -4.61
C ALA A 257 9.35 28.77 -5.25
N SER A 258 8.55 29.40 -4.41
CA SER A 258 7.76 30.57 -4.73
C SER A 258 8.72 31.66 -5.18
N ASP A 259 9.04 31.69 -6.47
CA ASP A 259 9.63 32.82 -7.20
C ASP A 259 9.80 32.32 -8.65
N ASP A 260 8.70 32.32 -9.40
CA ASP A 260 8.64 32.55 -10.86
C ASP A 260 7.25 32.13 -11.38
N MET A 261 6.25 32.99 -11.16
CA MET A 261 5.12 33.08 -12.08
C MET A 261 5.32 34.29 -12.99
N PRO A 262 5.27 34.16 -14.33
CA PRO A 262 5.01 35.30 -15.18
C PRO A 262 3.55 35.73 -15.04
N PRO A 263 3.22 37.02 -15.21
CA PRO A 263 1.88 37.51 -14.98
C PRO A 263 0.92 37.05 -16.10
N PHE A 264 -0.33 36.85 -15.68
CA PHE A 264 -1.56 36.54 -16.42
C PHE A 264 -1.89 35.06 -16.64
#